data_AF-A0A1W7CZM1-F1
#
_entry.id   AF-A0A1W7CZM1-F1
#
_cell.length_a   1.000
_cell.length_b   1.000
_cell.length_c   1.000
_cell.angle_alpha   90.00
_cell.angle_beta   90.00
_cell.angle_gamma   90.00
#
_symmetry.space_group_name_H-M   'P 1'
#
loop_
_entity.id
_entity.type
_entity.pdbx_description
1 polymer ?
#
loop_
_entity_poly.entity_id
_entity_poly.type
_entity_poly.pdbx_seq_one_letter_code
_entity_poly.pdbx_strand_id
1 'polypeptide(L)'
;MVVDLFDVTGNRLIECKRSVTRQSIHAAVAQLLDHRRFLAPTPLLVVLVPGRPRDDLVNLCSSLMIEVVWPDEEGGFMSSFD
;
A
#
# COMPACT_ATOMS: atom_id res chain seq x y z
N MET A 1 4.86 13.00 -11.59
CA MET A 1 4.58 11.79 -10.81
C MET A 1 4.55 12.21 -9.35
N VAL A 2 3.42 12.07 -8.67
CA VAL A 2 3.32 12.38 -7.24
C VAL A 2 3.03 11.06 -6.56
N VAL A 3 4.09 10.44 -6.04
CA VAL A 3 4.00 9.27 -5.17
C VAL A 3 4.15 9.80 -3.74
N ASP A 4 3.40 9.26 -2.78
CA ASP A 4 3.50 9.74 -1.40
C ASP A 4 4.90 9.45 -0.82
N LEU A 5 5.42 8.23 -1.03
CA LEU A 5 6.76 7.86 -0.61
C LEU A 5 7.36 6.75 -1.50
N PHE A 6 8.63 6.90 -1.87
CA PHE A 6 9.42 5.84 -2.49
C PHE A 6 10.65 5.55 -1.63
N ASP A 7 10.67 4.37 -1.01
CA ASP A 7 11.81 3.87 -0.26
C ASP A 7 12.78 3.17 -1.23
N VAL A 8 13.87 3.87 -1.53
CA VAL A 8 14.93 3.39 -2.44
C VAL A 8 15.70 2.22 -1.82
N THR A 9 15.83 2.17 -0.49
CA THR A 9 16.59 1.12 0.20
C THR A 9 15.89 -0.22 0.10
N GLY A 10 14.58 -0.26 0.33
CA GLY A 10 13.75 -1.45 0.19
C GLY A 10 13.18 -1.67 -1.22
N ASN A 11 13.39 -0.72 -2.15
CA ASN A 11 12.70 -0.65 -3.43
C ASN A 11 11.17 -0.78 -3.28
N ARG A 12 10.59 0.02 -2.38
CA ARG A 12 9.16 0.03 -2.03
C ARG A 12 8.50 1.32 -2.47
N LEU A 13 7.45 1.20 -3.25
CA LEU A 13 6.57 2.29 -3.62
C LEU A 13 5.35 2.28 -2.70
N ILE A 14 5.20 3.35 -1.92
CA ILE A 14 4.24 3.44 -0.84
C ILE A 14 3.24 4.55 -1.16
N GLU A 15 1.96 4.19 -1.14
CA GLU A 15 0.85 5.14 -1.27
C GLU A 15 0.11 5.22 0.07
N CYS A 16 0.00 6.41 0.61
CA CYS A 16 -0.62 6.67 1.90
C CYS A 16 -2.08 7.07 1.72
N LYS A 17 -2.93 6.60 2.63
CA LYS A 17 -4.34 7.00 2.68
C LYS A 17 -4.75 7.31 4.11
N ARG A 18 -5.65 8.29 4.26
CA ARG A 18 -6.21 8.70 5.56
C ARG A 18 -7.43 7.88 5.99
N SER A 19 -7.81 6.87 5.22
CA SER A 19 -9.02 6.09 5.44
C SER A 19 -8.86 4.67 4.89
N VAL A 20 -9.63 3.74 5.46
CA VAL A 20 -9.69 2.33 5.03
C VAL A 20 -10.90 2.02 4.14
N THR A 21 -11.61 3.05 3.67
CA THR A 21 -12.78 2.84 2.80
C THR A 21 -12.39 2.19 1.48
N ARG A 22 -13.32 1.44 0.89
CA ARG A 22 -13.14 0.82 -0.44
C ARG A 22 -12.69 1.83 -1.50
N GLN A 23 -13.28 3.03 -1.49
CA GLN A 23 -12.89 4.10 -2.41
C GLN A 23 -11.42 4.50 -2.22
N SER A 24 -10.97 4.62 -0.97
CA SER A 24 -9.58 4.98 -0.66
C SER A 24 -8.59 3.90 -1.10
N ILE A 25 -8.91 2.63 -0.83
CA ILE A 25 -8.09 1.48 -1.25
C ILE A 25 -8.03 1.37 -2.77
N HIS A 26 -9.17 1.47 -3.46
CA HIS A 26 -9.19 1.42 -4.94
C HIS A 26 -8.36 2.55 -5.56
N ALA A 27 -8.43 3.76 -5.01
CA ALA A 27 -7.61 4.88 -5.47
C ALA A 27 -6.11 4.59 -5.28
N ALA A 28 -5.72 4.06 -4.11
CA ALA A 28 -4.32 3.71 -3.84
C ALA A 28 -3.79 2.65 -4.83
N VAL A 29 -4.59 1.60 -5.10
CA VAL A 29 -4.25 0.56 -6.08
C VAL A 29 -4.03 1.16 -7.46
N ALA A 30 -4.94 2.02 -7.93
CA ALA A 30 -4.82 2.66 -9.23
C ALA A 30 -3.54 3.51 -9.33
N GLN A 31 -3.24 4.30 -8.30
CA GLN A 31 -2.04 5.12 -8.25
C GLN A 31 -0.76 4.27 -8.26
N LEU A 32 -0.67 3.23 -7.42
CA LEU A 32 0.48 2.34 -7.35
C LEU A 32 0.75 1.63 -8.69
N LEU A 33 -0.29 1.10 -9.32
CA LEU A 33 -0.17 0.38 -10.60
C LEU A 33 0.18 1.32 -11.76
N ASP A 34 -0.27 2.58 -11.72
CA ASP A 34 0.12 3.57 -12.72
C ASP A 34 1.57 4.03 -12.52
N HIS A 35 1.94 4.35 -11.29
CA HIS A 35 3.26 4.88 -10.95
C HIS A 35 4.39 3.86 -11.16
N ARG A 36 4.18 2.58 -10.82
CA ARG A 36 5.23 1.54 -10.97
C ARG A 36 5.77 1.40 -12.38
N ARG A 37 4.99 1.79 -13.41
CA ARG A 37 5.36 1.69 -14.83
C ARG A 37 6.59 2.54 -15.19
N PHE A 38 6.91 3.51 -14.35
CA PHE A 38 8.00 4.46 -14.55
C PHE A 38 9.23 4.17 -13.68
N LEU A 39 9.21 3.08 -12.89
CA LEU A 39 10.27 2.74 -11.95
C LEU A 39 10.96 1.44 -12.38
N ALA A 40 12.29 1.49 -12.39
CA ALA A 40 13.16 0.36 -12.68
C ALA A 40 14.28 0.31 -11.63
N PRO A 41 14.51 -0.83 -10.94
CA PRO A 41 13.75 -2.08 -11.02
C PRO A 41 12.29 -1.94 -10.55
N THR A 42 11.42 -2.89 -10.92
CA THR A 42 10.02 -2.87 -10.48
C THR A 42 9.94 -2.92 -8.95
N PRO A 43 9.29 -1.93 -8.30
CA PRO A 43 9.23 -1.87 -6.85
C PRO A 43 8.15 -2.79 -6.27
N LEU A 44 8.32 -3.14 -5.00
CA LEU A 44 7.25 -3.68 -4.17
C LEU A 44 6.21 -2.57 -3.92
N LEU A 45 4.93 -2.93 -3.93
CA LEU A 45 3.84 -1.97 -3.80
C LEU A 45 3.24 -2.06 -2.41
N VAL A 46 3.04 -0.92 -1.75
CA VAL A 46 2.55 -0.85 -0.38
C VAL A 46 1.46 0.21 -0.26
N VAL A 47 0.37 -0.15 0.41
CA VAL A 47 -0.67 0.78 0.84
C VAL A 47 -0.54 0.99 2.36
N LEU A 48 -0.28 2.23 2.77
CA LEU A 48 -0.23 2.61 4.19
C LEU A 48 -1.54 3.29 4.60
N VAL A 49 -2.23 2.73 5.61
CA VAL A 49 -3.56 3.15 6.07
C VAL A 49 -3.62 3.29 7.59
N PRO A 50 -4.56 4.08 8.15
CA PRO A 50 -4.59 4.37 9.60
C PRO A 50 -5.13 3.22 10.47
N GLY A 51 -5.49 2.09 9.88
CA GLY A 51 -6.02 0.92 10.59
C GLY A 51 -6.24 -0.25 9.62
N ARG A 52 -6.55 -1.43 10.15
CA ARG A 52 -6.75 -2.64 9.34
C ARG A 52 -7.99 -2.50 8.45
N PRO A 53 -7.87 -2.60 7.11
CA PRO A 53 -9.03 -2.66 6.24
C PRO A 53 -9.81 -3.96 6.46
N ARG A 54 -11.04 -4.00 5.94
CA ARG A 54 -11.80 -5.24 5.88
C ARG A 54 -11.09 -6.29 5.04
N ASP A 55 -11.29 -7.57 5.37
CA ASP A 55 -10.62 -8.69 4.70
C ASP A 55 -10.85 -8.71 3.18
N ASP A 56 -12.03 -8.29 2.70
CA ASP A 56 -12.30 -8.21 1.26
C ASP A 56 -11.34 -7.27 0.51
N LEU A 57 -10.92 -6.18 1.17
CA LEU A 57 -10.00 -5.19 0.61
C LEU A 57 -8.55 -5.64 0.75
N VAL A 58 -8.20 -6.30 1.86
CA VAL A 58 -6.88 -6.92 2.04
C VAL A 58 -6.64 -8.02 0.99
N ASN A 59 -7.65 -8.87 0.75
CA ASN A 59 -7.62 -9.90 -0.27
C ASN A 59 -7.49 -9.32 -1.69
N LEU A 60 -8.19 -8.21 -1.97
CA LEU A 60 -8.05 -7.48 -3.23
C LEU A 60 -6.60 -7.02 -3.45
N CYS A 61 -5.99 -6.36 -2.46
CA CYS A 61 -4.60 -5.90 -2.54
C CYS A 61 -3.62 -7.08 -2.70
N SER A 62 -3.80 -8.14 -1.91
CA SER A 62 -2.97 -9.34 -1.96
C SER A 62 -3.02 -10.04 -3.32
N SER A 63 -4.19 -10.08 -3.97
CA SER A 63 -4.34 -10.64 -5.32
C SER A 63 -3.53 -9.90 -6.40
N LEU A 64 -3.10 -8.67 -6.09
CA LEU A 64 -2.30 -7.81 -6.95
C LEU A 64 -0.84 -7.69 -6.48
N MET A 65 -0.42 -8.49 -5.48
CA MET A 65 0.89 -8.40 -4.84
C MET A 65 1.15 -7.01 -4.23
N ILE A 66 0.11 -6.38 -3.68
CA ILE A 66 0.19 -5.11 -2.97
C ILE A 66 0.09 -5.40 -1.47
N GLU A 67 1.12 -5.02 -0.72
CA GLU A 67 1.16 -5.10 0.73
C GLU A 67 0.26 -4.02 1.34
N VAL A 68 -0.47 -4.36 2.41
CA VAL A 68 -1.23 -3.38 3.19
C VAL A 68 -0.59 -3.28 4.58
N VAL A 69 -0.24 -2.07 4.99
CA VAL A 69 0.40 -1.79 6.27
C VAL A 69 -0.49 -0.84 7.08
N TRP A 70 -0.64 -1.12 8.37
CA TRP A 70 -1.40 -0.29 9.32
C TRP A 70 -0.74 -0.28 10.70
N PRO A 71 -0.95 0.76 11.53
CA PRO A 71 -0.40 0.81 12.88
C PRO A 71 -1.03 -0.26 13.79
N ASP A 72 -0.22 -0.86 14.66
CA ASP A 72 -0.72 -1.65 15.79
C ASP A 72 -1.07 -0.74 17.00
N GLU A 73 -1.57 -1.34 18.08
CA GLU A 73 -1.92 -0.62 19.31
C GLU A 73 -0.69 -0.27 20.18
N GLU A 74 0.45 -0.88 19.94
CA GLU A 74 1.69 -0.74 20.71
C GLU A 74 2.68 0.27 20.09
N GLY A 75 2.30 0.91 18.99
CA GLY A 75 3.09 1.92 18.28
C GLY A 75 3.99 1.36 17.17
N GLY A 76 3.87 0.08 16.86
CA GLY A 76 4.45 -0.57 15.68
C GLY A 76 3.49 -0.57 14.48
N PHE A 77 3.80 -1.41 13.51
CA PHE A 77 3.02 -1.59 12.29
C PHE A 77 2.83 -3.08 12.01
N MET A 78 1.65 -3.45 11.54
CA MET A 78 1.34 -4.79 11.04
C MET A 78 1.31 -4.78 9.51
N SER A 79 1.64 -5.93 8.91
CA SER A 79 1.52 -6.16 7.46
C SER A 79 0.47 -7.20 7.12
N SER A 80 -0.14 -7.10 5.94
CA SER A 80 -0.93 -8.18 5.33
C SER A 80 -0.08 -9.34 4.80
N PHE A 81 1.24 -9.20 4.75
CA PHE A 81 2.16 -10.23 4.25
C PHE A 81 2.85 -11.02 5.38
N ASP A 82 2.57 -10.68 6.64
CA ASP A 82 3.04 -11.39 7.83
C ASP A 82 2.15 -12.59 8.21
#